data_AF-A0A1H3CH25-F1
#
_entry.id   AF-A0A1H3CH25-F1
#
_cell.length_a   1.000
_cell.length_b   1.000
_cell.length_c   1.000
_cell.angle_alpha   90.00
_cell.angle_beta   90.00
_cell.angle_gamma   90.00
#
_symmetry.space_group_name_H-M   'P 1'
#
loop_
_entity.id
_entity.type
_entity.pdbx_description
1 polymer ?
#
loop_
_entity_poly.entity_id
_entity_poly.type
_entity_poly.pdbx_seq_one_letter_code
_entity_poly.pdbx_strand_id
1 'polypeptide(L)'
;MKRRNFIQKSSAAAALLTVGGLGLESFAKKTSKQITILHTNDTHSHIEPFDINHHNYPNMGGVARRATLVENIRKENPNTLLLDAGDIFQGTPYFNYYGGEIEFKLMSMLKYDAATIGNHDFDNGIDGLYAQLPNAKFDFVSSNYNFKNTVLDTHVKPYKIFNKSDIKIGVFGIGIELKGLVDNKLYKETKYLNPVEIAQDMSRILKEDEQCDLIICLSHLGYHYTEKHSKIDDLTLASKTKNIDLIIGGHTHTFLPKPTVTKNSAGENVLVNQVGCYGLNVGRVDFHFDSDKNITSKGKSIIV
;
A
#
# COMPACT_ATOMS: atom_id res chain seq x y z
N MET A 1 -12.54 -82.10 -8.00
CA MET A 1 -12.31 -80.75 -7.45
C MET A 1 -13.54 -80.34 -6.62
N LYS A 2 -13.37 -79.97 -5.34
CA LYS A 2 -14.47 -79.71 -4.41
C LYS A 2 -15.13 -78.35 -4.69
N ARG A 3 -16.39 -78.35 -5.14
CA ARG A 3 -17.24 -77.17 -5.46
C ARG A 3 -17.22 -76.06 -4.39
N ARG A 4 -17.02 -76.41 -3.12
CA ARG A 4 -16.94 -75.47 -1.98
C ARG A 4 -15.71 -74.54 -2.03
N ASN A 5 -14.58 -74.99 -2.59
CA ASN A 5 -13.36 -74.15 -2.69
C ASN A 5 -13.42 -73.13 -3.84
N PHE A 6 -14.29 -73.35 -4.83
CA PHE A 6 -14.45 -72.43 -5.97
C PHE A 6 -15.28 -71.19 -5.57
N ILE A 7 -16.31 -71.37 -4.76
CA ILE A 7 -17.18 -70.28 -4.30
C ILE A 7 -16.44 -69.37 -3.30
N GLN A 8 -15.67 -69.94 -2.36
CA GLN A 8 -14.87 -69.14 -1.41
C GLN A 8 -13.74 -68.33 -2.08
N LYS A 9 -13.18 -68.81 -3.19
CA LYS A 9 -12.18 -68.06 -3.96
C LYS A 9 -12.80 -67.01 -4.88
N SER A 10 -14.06 -67.18 -5.29
CA SER A 10 -14.76 -66.22 -6.15
C SER A 10 -15.31 -65.02 -5.37
N SER A 11 -15.70 -65.20 -4.10
CA SER A 11 -16.15 -64.09 -3.23
C SER A 11 -15.02 -63.18 -2.76
N ALA A 12 -13.77 -63.67 -2.71
CA ALA A 12 -12.61 -62.84 -2.39
C ALA A 12 -12.18 -61.93 -3.56
N ALA A 13 -12.50 -62.30 -4.81
CA ALA A 13 -12.15 -61.49 -5.98
C ALA A 13 -13.15 -60.34 -6.24
N ALA A 14 -14.41 -60.48 -5.80
CA ALA A 14 -15.43 -59.44 -5.97
C ALA A 14 -15.31 -58.30 -4.93
N ALA A 15 -14.74 -58.56 -3.75
CA ALA A 15 -14.57 -57.55 -2.70
C ALA A 15 -13.39 -56.59 -2.95
N LEU A 16 -12.49 -56.93 -3.87
CA LEU A 16 -11.32 -56.11 -4.21
C LEU A 16 -11.57 -55.09 -5.35
N LEU A 17 -12.74 -55.14 -6.00
CA LEU A 17 -13.08 -54.20 -7.09
C LEU A 17 -14.01 -53.06 -6.65
N THR A 18 -14.50 -53.06 -5.41
CA THR A 18 -15.37 -52.00 -4.86
C THR A 18 -14.64 -50.96 -4.01
N VAL A 19 -13.30 -51.04 -3.88
CA VAL A 19 -12.47 -50.04 -3.18
C VAL A 19 -11.64 -49.21 -4.19
N GLY A 20 -12.09 -49.12 -5.43
CA GLY A 20 -11.46 -48.29 -6.48
C GLY A 20 -12.07 -46.89 -6.64
N GLY A 21 -13.07 -46.52 -5.82
CA GLY A 21 -13.82 -45.27 -5.92
C GLY A 21 -13.48 -44.22 -4.87
N LEU A 22 -12.40 -44.39 -4.12
CA LEU A 22 -11.82 -43.26 -3.38
C LEU A 22 -11.12 -42.39 -4.41
N GLY A 23 -11.85 -41.39 -4.92
CA GLY A 23 -11.26 -40.29 -5.64
C GLY A 23 -10.05 -39.84 -4.84
N LEU A 24 -8.88 -39.88 -5.49
CA LEU A 24 -7.74 -39.10 -5.06
C LEU A 24 -8.22 -37.65 -5.11
N GLU A 25 -8.84 -37.18 -4.03
CA GLU A 25 -8.82 -35.77 -3.73
C GLU A 25 -7.35 -35.46 -3.64
N SER A 26 -6.85 -34.88 -4.72
CA SER A 26 -5.51 -34.36 -4.80
C SER A 26 -5.35 -33.53 -3.54
N PHE A 27 -4.47 -33.96 -2.63
CA PHE A 27 -3.85 -33.08 -1.65
C PHE A 27 -2.98 -32.10 -2.44
N ALA A 28 -3.61 -31.30 -3.31
CA ALA A 28 -3.07 -30.07 -3.80
C ALA A 28 -2.86 -29.26 -2.53
N LYS A 29 -1.62 -29.25 -2.06
CA LYS A 29 -1.14 -28.33 -1.04
C LYS A 29 -1.76 -26.99 -1.40
N LYS A 30 -2.72 -26.48 -0.61
CA LYS A 30 -3.38 -25.19 -0.85
C LYS A 30 -2.25 -24.17 -0.88
N THR A 31 -1.73 -23.87 -2.07
CA THR A 31 -0.56 -23.01 -2.23
C THR A 31 -1.06 -21.61 -1.97
N SER A 32 -0.95 -21.15 -0.72
CA SER A 32 -1.35 -19.78 -0.40
C SER A 32 -0.39 -18.83 -1.10
N LYS A 33 -0.91 -17.96 -1.96
CA LYS A 33 -0.11 -16.89 -2.56
C LYS A 33 0.07 -15.80 -1.52
N GLN A 34 1.30 -15.33 -1.34
CA GLN A 34 1.61 -14.26 -0.39
C GLN A 34 2.03 -13.00 -1.14
N ILE A 35 1.34 -11.89 -0.86
CA ILE A 35 1.71 -10.55 -1.30
C ILE A 35 2.18 -9.77 -0.08
N THR A 36 3.35 -9.15 -0.16
CA THR A 36 3.87 -8.29 0.91
C THR A 36 3.80 -6.84 0.46
N ILE A 37 3.15 -6.00 1.25
CA ILE A 37 3.10 -4.56 1.05
C ILE A 37 4.00 -3.91 2.10
N LEU A 38 5.09 -3.33 1.64
CA LEU A 38 5.93 -2.43 2.41
C LEU A 38 5.50 -1.00 2.20
N HIS A 39 5.53 -0.19 3.24
CA HIS A 39 5.19 1.22 3.08
C HIS A 39 5.91 2.16 4.03
N THR A 40 6.01 3.40 3.58
CA THR A 40 6.46 4.57 4.35
C THR A 40 5.49 5.73 4.15
N ASN A 41 5.59 6.72 5.01
CA ASN A 41 4.87 7.99 4.93
C ASN A 41 5.71 9.07 5.64
N ASP A 42 5.53 10.33 5.26
CA ASP A 42 6.06 11.50 5.97
C ASP A 42 7.58 11.40 6.24
N THR A 43 8.34 11.00 5.23
CA THR A 43 9.80 10.84 5.39
C THR A 43 10.51 12.17 5.53
N HIS A 44 9.90 13.27 5.04
CA HIS A 44 10.32 14.64 5.30
C HIS A 44 11.82 14.87 5.10
N SER A 45 12.37 14.39 3.97
CA SER A 45 13.78 14.52 3.64
C SER A 45 14.77 13.97 4.69
N HIS A 46 14.34 13.09 5.62
CA HIS A 46 15.22 12.44 6.59
C HIS A 46 15.99 11.30 5.93
N ILE A 47 17.10 11.68 5.29
CA ILE A 47 17.96 10.78 4.51
C ILE A 47 18.93 10.03 5.42
N GLU A 48 19.54 10.73 6.36
CA GLU A 48 20.49 10.19 7.33
C GLU A 48 19.77 9.73 8.61
N PRO A 49 20.37 8.79 9.37
CA PRO A 49 19.87 8.50 10.71
C PRO A 49 19.98 9.74 11.60
N PHE A 50 19.10 9.81 12.60
CA PHE A 50 19.22 10.81 13.66
C PHE A 50 20.53 10.64 14.43
N ASP A 51 21.07 11.74 14.96
CA ASP A 51 22.28 11.73 15.78
C ASP A 51 22.17 10.76 16.97
N ILE A 52 23.32 10.21 17.39
CA ILE A 52 23.38 9.30 18.54
C ILE A 52 22.90 9.93 19.85
N ASN A 53 22.92 11.26 19.94
CA ASN A 53 22.47 12.02 21.11
C ASN A 53 21.05 12.59 20.93
N HIS A 54 20.32 12.23 19.86
CA HIS A 54 18.97 12.71 19.64
C HIS A 54 18.05 12.24 20.78
N HIS A 55 17.24 13.16 21.33
CA HIS A 55 16.49 12.91 22.57
C HIS A 55 15.50 11.75 22.46
N ASN A 56 14.78 11.67 21.33
CA ASN A 56 13.70 10.70 21.14
C ASN A 56 14.10 9.50 20.27
N TYR A 57 15.05 9.70 19.37
CA TYR A 57 15.33 8.77 18.26
C TYR A 57 16.83 8.55 18.05
N PRO A 58 17.63 8.29 19.10
CA PRO A 58 19.07 8.24 18.98
C PRO A 58 19.51 7.16 17.99
N ASN A 59 20.25 7.56 16.95
CA ASN A 59 20.80 6.64 15.94
C ASN A 59 19.72 5.79 15.22
N MET A 60 18.51 6.31 15.02
CA MET A 60 17.40 5.63 14.33
C MET A 60 17.15 6.20 12.92
N GLY A 61 16.46 5.43 12.06
CA GLY A 61 16.06 5.86 10.73
C GLY A 61 17.18 5.82 9.69
N GLY A 62 17.05 6.66 8.66
CA GLY A 62 18.00 6.74 7.56
C GLY A 62 17.72 5.77 6.41
N VAL A 63 17.95 6.25 5.20
CA VAL A 63 17.61 5.57 3.94
C VAL A 63 18.46 4.31 3.72
N ALA A 64 19.73 4.33 4.12
CA ALA A 64 20.63 3.17 3.94
C ALA A 64 20.17 1.94 4.73
N ARG A 65 19.68 2.15 5.97
CA ARG A 65 19.10 1.08 6.79
C ARG A 65 17.79 0.59 6.22
N ARG A 66 16.93 1.54 5.79
CA ARG A 66 15.68 1.22 5.10
C ARG A 66 15.92 0.36 3.86
N ALA A 67 16.94 0.69 3.05
CA ALA A 67 17.30 -0.08 1.87
C ALA A 67 17.68 -1.52 2.21
N THR A 68 18.50 -1.71 3.25
CA THR A 68 18.90 -3.04 3.72
C THR A 68 17.69 -3.85 4.19
N LEU A 69 16.79 -3.25 4.96
CA LEU A 69 15.57 -3.88 5.43
C LEU A 69 14.66 -4.30 4.26
N VAL A 70 14.39 -3.37 3.34
CA VAL A 70 13.55 -3.61 2.15
C VAL A 70 14.12 -4.74 1.30
N GLU A 71 15.42 -4.72 1.05
CA GLU A 71 16.08 -5.74 0.22
C GLU A 71 16.02 -7.13 0.88
N ASN A 72 16.18 -7.21 2.20
CA ASN A 72 16.05 -8.47 2.92
C ASN A 72 14.62 -9.02 2.86
N ILE A 73 13.61 -8.16 2.98
CA ILE A 73 12.20 -8.59 2.87
C ILE A 73 11.85 -9.01 1.44
N ARG A 74 12.40 -8.35 0.42
CA ARG A 74 12.23 -8.78 -0.99
C ARG A 74 12.87 -10.14 -1.28
N LYS A 75 13.98 -10.46 -0.62
CA LYS A 75 14.59 -11.80 -0.68
C LYS A 75 13.73 -12.86 0.01
N GLU A 76 13.05 -12.50 1.11
CA GLU A 76 12.09 -13.36 1.81
C GLU A 76 10.85 -13.62 0.93
N ASN A 77 10.27 -12.56 0.34
CA ASN A 77 9.14 -12.66 -0.58
C ASN A 77 9.34 -11.77 -1.82
N PRO A 78 9.59 -12.33 -3.01
CA PRO A 78 9.75 -11.54 -4.24
C PRO A 78 8.44 -10.88 -4.70
N ASN A 79 7.29 -11.32 -4.19
CA ASN A 79 5.98 -10.70 -4.43
C ASN A 79 5.73 -9.52 -3.48
N THR A 80 6.71 -8.62 -3.41
CA THR A 80 6.68 -7.43 -2.56
C THR A 80 6.47 -6.17 -3.40
N LEU A 81 5.61 -5.28 -2.91
CA LEU A 81 5.52 -3.88 -3.35
C LEU A 81 6.01 -2.95 -2.24
N LEU A 82 6.68 -1.86 -2.59
CA LEU A 82 7.07 -0.79 -1.68
C LEU A 82 6.38 0.51 -2.09
N LEU A 83 5.55 1.05 -1.20
CA LEU A 83 4.68 2.20 -1.46
C LEU A 83 4.99 3.36 -0.52
N ASP A 84 4.71 4.60 -0.95
CA ASP A 84 4.85 5.78 -0.10
C ASP A 84 3.57 6.61 -0.03
N ALA A 85 3.21 7.06 1.17
CA ALA A 85 1.99 7.82 1.41
C ALA A 85 2.14 9.35 1.29
N GLY A 86 3.25 9.87 0.75
CA GLY A 86 3.47 11.30 0.53
C GLY A 86 4.17 12.00 1.69
N ASP A 87 4.40 13.31 1.51
CA ASP A 87 5.31 14.12 2.35
C ASP A 87 6.73 13.53 2.35
N ILE A 88 7.22 13.33 1.13
CA ILE A 88 8.59 12.91 0.86
C ILE A 88 9.53 14.10 1.10
N PHE A 89 9.08 15.27 0.68
CA PHE A 89 9.80 16.53 0.75
C PHE A 89 9.63 17.26 2.08
N GLN A 90 10.43 18.32 2.23
CA GLN A 90 10.51 19.24 3.37
C GLN A 90 10.94 18.58 4.69
N GLY A 91 11.86 19.22 5.44
CA GLY A 91 12.14 18.81 6.82
C GLY A 91 13.62 18.82 7.21
N THR A 92 14.54 18.69 6.25
CA THR A 92 15.98 18.79 6.51
C THR A 92 16.69 19.68 5.48
N PRO A 93 17.93 20.13 5.73
CA PRO A 93 18.69 20.94 4.76
C PRO A 93 18.91 20.27 3.40
N TYR A 94 18.76 18.95 3.28
CA TYR A 94 18.82 18.26 1.99
C TYR A 94 17.78 18.80 1.01
N PHE A 95 16.51 18.88 1.41
CA PHE A 95 15.46 19.43 0.56
C PHE A 95 15.74 20.89 0.17
N ASN A 96 16.20 21.71 1.11
CA ASN A 96 16.50 23.13 0.85
C ASN A 96 17.61 23.32 -0.20
N TYR A 97 18.59 22.42 -0.22
CA TYR A 97 19.73 22.53 -1.13
C TYR A 97 19.51 21.82 -2.47
N TYR A 98 18.86 20.65 -2.46
CA TYR A 98 18.69 19.78 -3.63
C TYR A 98 17.28 19.81 -4.24
N GLY A 99 16.33 20.49 -3.59
CA GLY A 99 14.99 20.72 -4.12
C GLY A 99 14.14 19.48 -4.35
N GLY A 100 14.48 18.33 -3.74
CA GLY A 100 13.80 17.04 -3.91
C GLY A 100 14.51 16.01 -4.80
N GLU A 101 15.62 16.40 -5.47
CA GLU A 101 16.35 15.51 -6.38
C GLU A 101 16.86 14.24 -5.68
N ILE A 102 17.46 14.39 -4.50
CA ILE A 102 18.11 13.29 -3.79
C ILE A 102 17.06 12.30 -3.28
N GLU A 103 15.95 12.80 -2.76
CA GLU A 103 14.85 12.01 -2.22
C GLU A 103 14.31 11.05 -3.27
N PHE A 104 14.02 11.55 -4.49
CA PHE A 104 13.52 10.70 -5.57
C PHE A 104 14.58 9.76 -6.14
N LYS A 105 15.86 10.19 -6.23
CA LYS A 105 16.96 9.29 -6.61
C LYS A 105 17.08 8.13 -5.63
N LEU A 106 17.03 8.42 -4.34
CA LEU A 106 17.13 7.41 -3.29
C LEU A 106 15.91 6.48 -3.30
N MET A 107 14.69 7.00 -3.37
CA MET A 107 13.49 6.16 -3.52
C MET A 107 13.56 5.27 -4.77
N SER A 108 14.09 5.79 -5.87
CA SER A 108 14.33 5.02 -7.09
C SER A 108 15.38 3.91 -6.91
N MET A 109 16.44 4.18 -6.15
CA MET A 109 17.44 3.15 -5.79
C MET A 109 16.85 2.08 -4.87
N LEU A 110 15.95 2.46 -3.96
CA LEU A 110 15.16 1.55 -3.13
C LEU A 110 14.04 0.86 -3.93
N LYS A 111 13.86 1.21 -5.21
CA LYS A 111 12.85 0.65 -6.12
C LYS A 111 11.44 0.75 -5.52
N TYR A 112 11.02 1.93 -5.07
CA TYR A 112 9.60 2.16 -4.77
C TYR A 112 8.75 1.81 -6.01
N ASP A 113 7.53 1.33 -5.79
CA ASP A 113 6.62 0.87 -6.85
C ASP A 113 5.62 1.97 -7.23
N ALA A 114 5.13 2.72 -6.24
CA ALA A 114 4.31 3.92 -6.39
C ALA A 114 4.35 4.80 -5.12
N ALA A 115 3.97 6.07 -5.27
CA ALA A 115 3.77 7.01 -4.18
C ALA A 115 2.52 7.88 -4.42
N THR A 116 1.88 8.38 -3.36
CA THR A 116 0.93 9.50 -3.47
C THR A 116 1.62 10.83 -3.15
N ILE A 117 0.88 11.93 -3.20
CA ILE A 117 1.38 13.29 -3.01
C ILE A 117 0.79 13.86 -1.71
N GLY A 118 1.67 14.26 -0.80
CA GLY A 118 1.33 14.99 0.42
C GLY A 118 1.31 16.50 0.22
N ASN A 119 1.04 17.25 1.29
CA ASN A 119 1.00 18.70 1.21
C ASN A 119 2.39 19.31 1.05
N HIS A 120 3.41 18.76 1.71
CA HIS A 120 4.78 19.28 1.66
C HIS A 120 5.48 19.01 0.32
N ASP A 121 4.95 18.08 -0.48
CA ASP A 121 5.46 17.84 -1.83
C ASP A 121 5.21 19.06 -2.76
N PHE A 122 4.36 20.01 -2.35
CA PHE A 122 4.13 21.28 -3.03
C PHE A 122 4.97 22.46 -2.49
N ASP A 123 5.88 22.26 -1.53
CA ASP A 123 6.57 23.38 -0.86
C ASP A 123 7.48 24.19 -1.81
N ASN A 124 8.08 23.54 -2.81
CA ASN A 124 8.81 24.21 -3.90
C ASN A 124 7.90 24.56 -5.10
N GLY A 125 6.58 24.51 -4.89
CA GLY A 125 5.57 24.67 -5.91
C GLY A 125 5.45 23.45 -6.82
N ILE A 126 4.35 23.44 -7.57
CA ILE A 126 4.04 22.40 -8.56
C ILE A 126 5.12 22.30 -9.64
N ASP A 127 5.79 23.40 -9.96
CA ASP A 127 6.92 23.42 -10.90
C ASP A 127 8.16 22.75 -10.30
N GLY A 128 8.39 22.94 -9.00
CA GLY A 128 9.46 22.28 -8.27
C GLY A 128 9.27 20.76 -8.21
N LEU A 129 8.06 20.31 -7.84
CA LEU A 129 7.70 18.89 -7.87
C LEU A 129 7.86 18.30 -9.28
N TYR A 130 7.34 18.98 -10.30
CA TYR A 130 7.47 18.56 -11.70
C TYR A 130 8.94 18.42 -12.13
N ALA A 131 9.78 19.38 -11.78
CA ALA A 131 11.20 19.38 -12.12
C ALA A 131 11.95 18.16 -11.55
N GLN A 132 11.47 17.58 -10.44
CA GLN A 132 12.08 16.40 -9.84
C GLN A 132 11.58 15.07 -10.40
N LEU A 133 10.41 15.02 -11.04
CA LEU A 133 9.83 13.77 -11.57
C LEU A 133 10.79 12.93 -12.43
N PRO A 134 11.71 13.48 -13.26
CA PRO A 134 12.68 12.68 -14.00
C PRO A 134 13.58 11.80 -13.12
N ASN A 135 13.73 12.12 -11.83
CA ASN A 135 14.51 11.34 -10.87
C ASN A 135 13.71 10.19 -10.23
N ALA A 136 12.38 10.19 -10.37
CA ALA A 136 11.50 9.15 -9.86
C ALA A 136 11.32 8.02 -10.90
N LYS A 137 11.82 6.82 -10.60
CA LYS A 137 11.66 5.60 -11.40
C LYS A 137 10.41 4.80 -11.00
N PHE A 138 9.45 5.48 -10.39
CA PHE A 138 8.18 4.95 -9.90
C PHE A 138 7.07 5.93 -10.28
N ASP A 139 5.83 5.48 -10.27
CA ASP A 139 4.70 6.32 -10.64
C ASP A 139 4.13 7.04 -9.42
N PHE A 140 3.77 8.31 -9.59
CA PHE A 140 2.89 9.01 -8.65
C PHE A 140 1.44 8.71 -8.97
N VAL A 141 0.66 8.41 -7.92
CA VAL A 141 -0.79 8.23 -8.01
C VAL A 141 -1.52 9.28 -7.17
N SER A 142 -2.51 9.95 -7.76
CA SER A 142 -3.46 10.82 -7.04
C SER A 142 -4.73 10.95 -7.88
N SER A 143 -5.87 10.66 -7.27
CA SER A 143 -7.16 10.61 -7.96
C SER A 143 -8.06 11.81 -7.64
N ASN A 144 -7.91 12.42 -6.46
CA ASN A 144 -8.73 13.56 -6.03
C ASN A 144 -8.05 14.92 -6.22
N TYR A 145 -6.81 14.96 -6.70
CA TYR A 145 -6.23 16.17 -7.27
C TYR A 145 -6.43 16.16 -8.78
N ASN A 146 -7.18 17.14 -9.28
CA ASN A 146 -7.30 17.39 -10.70
C ASN A 146 -6.26 18.43 -11.12
N PHE A 147 -5.24 17.96 -11.84
CA PHE A 147 -4.12 18.73 -12.34
C PHE A 147 -4.36 19.39 -13.71
N LYS A 148 -5.59 19.38 -14.22
CA LYS A 148 -5.90 20.01 -15.51
C LYS A 148 -5.41 21.46 -15.54
N ASN A 149 -4.76 21.85 -16.64
CA ASN A 149 -4.12 23.15 -16.85
C ASN A 149 -2.88 23.42 -15.96
N THR A 150 -2.30 22.39 -15.35
CA THR A 150 -1.03 22.52 -14.60
C THR A 150 0.07 21.72 -15.27
N VAL A 151 1.31 21.93 -14.84
CA VAL A 151 2.48 21.19 -15.32
C VAL A 151 2.47 19.70 -14.93
N LEU A 152 1.64 19.31 -13.95
CA LEU A 152 1.47 17.91 -13.55
C LEU A 152 0.34 17.19 -14.30
N ASP A 153 -0.37 17.88 -15.20
CA ASP A 153 -1.40 17.24 -16.02
C ASP A 153 -0.78 16.05 -16.77
N THR A 154 -1.47 14.90 -16.76
CA THR A 154 -1.02 13.61 -17.32
C THR A 154 0.23 12.96 -16.69
N HIS A 155 0.96 13.64 -15.81
CA HIS A 155 2.15 13.10 -15.15
C HIS A 155 1.83 12.32 -13.87
N VAL A 156 0.72 12.65 -13.22
CA VAL A 156 0.18 11.92 -12.06
C VAL A 156 -1.02 11.12 -12.51
N LYS A 157 -1.00 9.81 -12.29
CA LYS A 157 -2.09 8.91 -12.69
C LYS A 157 -3.12 8.79 -11.56
N PRO A 158 -4.40 8.54 -11.83
CA PRO A 158 -5.37 8.31 -10.76
C PRO A 158 -5.09 7.01 -10.00
N TYR A 159 -4.64 5.98 -10.71
CA TYR A 159 -4.29 4.67 -10.16
C TYR A 159 -3.22 3.97 -11.02
N LYS A 160 -2.69 2.87 -10.49
CA LYS A 160 -1.80 1.93 -11.17
C LYS A 160 -2.13 0.50 -10.78
N ILE A 161 -2.01 -0.41 -11.74
CA ILE A 161 -2.21 -1.84 -11.52
C ILE A 161 -0.87 -2.56 -11.54
N PHE A 162 -0.68 -3.45 -10.57
CA PHE A 162 0.47 -4.34 -10.48
C PHE A 162 0.00 -5.79 -10.55
N ASN A 163 0.82 -6.66 -11.14
CA ASN A 163 0.59 -8.10 -11.14
C ASN A 163 1.74 -8.80 -10.43
N LYS A 164 1.45 -9.54 -9.36
CA LYS A 164 2.42 -10.32 -8.59
C LYS A 164 1.82 -11.68 -8.26
N SER A 165 2.48 -12.78 -8.66
CA SER A 165 1.95 -14.14 -8.43
C SER A 165 0.50 -14.32 -8.94
N ASP A 166 0.17 -13.78 -10.11
CA ASP A 166 -1.20 -13.72 -10.68
C ASP A 166 -2.27 -13.06 -9.79
N ILE A 167 -1.86 -12.29 -8.79
CA ILE A 167 -2.73 -11.40 -8.02
C ILE A 167 -2.64 -10.01 -8.65
N LYS A 168 -3.79 -9.50 -9.07
CA LYS A 168 -3.91 -8.14 -9.62
C LYS A 168 -4.16 -7.15 -8.50
N ILE A 169 -3.23 -6.23 -8.30
CA ILE A 169 -3.24 -5.25 -7.19
C ILE A 169 -3.48 -3.87 -7.77
N GLY A 170 -4.62 -3.26 -7.45
CA GLY A 170 -4.94 -1.88 -7.81
C GLY A 170 -4.49 -0.92 -6.71
N VAL A 171 -3.72 0.10 -7.08
CA VAL A 171 -3.23 1.13 -6.14
C VAL A 171 -3.67 2.49 -6.65
N PHE A 172 -4.42 3.24 -5.84
CA PHE A 172 -4.83 4.62 -6.16
C PHE A 172 -4.44 5.57 -5.03
N GLY A 173 -4.35 6.88 -5.34
CA GLY A 173 -3.93 7.90 -4.38
C GLY A 173 -5.05 8.86 -4.00
N ILE A 174 -5.06 9.31 -2.73
CA ILE A 174 -5.92 10.37 -2.22
C ILE A 174 -5.05 11.37 -1.45
N GLY A 175 -5.10 12.65 -1.80
CA GLY A 175 -4.43 13.73 -1.09
C GLY A 175 -5.37 14.53 -0.18
N ILE A 176 -4.81 15.34 0.71
CA ILE A 176 -5.53 16.25 1.61
C ILE A 176 -5.93 17.58 0.94
N GLU A 177 -6.94 18.26 1.47
CA GLU A 177 -7.25 19.61 1.02
C GLU A 177 -6.07 20.57 1.28
N LEU A 178 -5.47 21.05 0.19
CA LEU A 178 -4.30 21.96 0.23
C LEU A 178 -4.65 23.37 0.73
N LYS A 179 -5.90 23.80 0.58
CA LYS A 179 -6.34 25.13 1.01
C LYS A 179 -6.16 25.27 2.53
N GLY A 180 -5.37 26.27 2.94
CA GLY A 180 -5.04 26.51 4.34
C GLY A 180 -3.85 25.70 4.87
N LEU A 181 -3.30 24.78 4.07
CA LEU A 181 -2.04 24.07 4.35
C LEU A 181 -0.89 24.56 3.46
N VAL A 182 -1.20 24.88 2.21
CA VAL A 182 -0.24 25.31 1.19
C VAL A 182 -0.70 26.64 0.60
N ASP A 183 0.23 27.53 0.26
CA ASP A 183 -0.08 28.77 -0.48
C ASP A 183 -0.65 28.43 -1.86
N ASN A 184 -1.74 29.11 -2.26
CA ASN A 184 -2.42 28.84 -3.53
C ASN A 184 -1.54 29.02 -4.77
N LYS A 185 -0.49 29.86 -4.68
CA LYS A 185 0.47 30.05 -5.77
C LYS A 185 1.30 28.80 -6.04
N LEU A 186 1.49 27.96 -5.02
CA LEU A 186 2.33 26.78 -5.11
C LEU A 186 1.61 25.62 -5.80
N TYR A 187 0.30 25.44 -5.57
CA TYR A 187 -0.49 24.39 -6.25
C TYR A 187 -1.32 24.89 -7.45
N LYS A 188 -1.34 26.20 -7.72
CA LYS A 188 -1.94 26.83 -8.91
C LYS A 188 -3.39 26.38 -9.15
N GLU A 189 -3.71 25.94 -10.36
CA GLU A 189 -5.06 25.52 -10.79
C GLU A 189 -5.47 24.11 -10.29
N THR A 190 -4.62 23.44 -9.50
CA THR A 190 -4.94 22.11 -8.94
C THR A 190 -6.24 22.16 -8.16
N LYS A 191 -7.23 21.37 -8.59
CA LYS A 191 -8.53 21.30 -7.90
C LYS A 191 -8.58 20.09 -6.97
N TYR A 192 -9.01 20.34 -5.74
CA TYR A 192 -9.33 19.31 -4.77
C TYR A 192 -10.77 18.80 -4.99
N LEU A 193 -10.92 17.50 -5.23
CA LEU A 193 -12.19 16.81 -5.37
C LEU A 193 -12.56 16.10 -4.06
N ASN A 194 -13.86 15.82 -3.86
CA ASN A 194 -14.33 15.13 -2.67
C ASN A 194 -13.64 13.75 -2.53
N PRO A 195 -12.84 13.51 -1.47
CA PRO A 195 -12.04 12.30 -1.37
C PRO A 195 -12.91 11.04 -1.20
N VAL A 196 -14.09 11.14 -0.59
CA VAL A 196 -14.98 9.98 -0.38
C VAL A 196 -15.60 9.53 -1.69
N GLU A 197 -16.13 10.48 -2.48
CA GLU A 197 -16.72 10.19 -3.78
C GLU A 197 -15.68 9.60 -4.72
N ILE A 198 -14.50 10.24 -4.81
CA ILE A 198 -13.43 9.78 -5.69
C ILE A 198 -12.88 8.42 -5.24
N ALA A 199 -12.66 8.19 -3.95
CA ALA A 199 -12.20 6.89 -3.47
C ALA A 199 -13.20 5.78 -3.76
N GLN A 200 -14.51 6.06 -3.64
CA GLN A 200 -15.55 5.11 -3.98
C GLN A 200 -15.60 4.81 -5.48
N ASP A 201 -15.42 5.81 -6.34
CA ASP A 201 -15.36 5.61 -7.79
C ASP A 201 -14.12 4.81 -8.19
N MET A 202 -12.95 5.14 -7.62
CA MET A 202 -11.70 4.41 -7.90
C MET A 202 -11.77 2.96 -7.41
N SER A 203 -12.29 2.71 -6.21
CA SER A 203 -12.42 1.33 -5.71
C SER A 203 -13.43 0.53 -6.52
N ARG A 204 -14.49 1.16 -7.04
CA ARG A 204 -15.42 0.53 -7.99
C ARG A 204 -14.72 0.18 -9.30
N ILE A 205 -14.04 1.13 -9.94
CA ILE A 205 -13.30 0.91 -11.21
C ILE A 205 -12.29 -0.22 -11.04
N LEU A 206 -11.47 -0.16 -9.99
CA LEU A 206 -10.46 -1.19 -9.74
C LEU A 206 -11.09 -2.56 -9.49
N LYS A 207 -12.24 -2.63 -8.81
CA LYS A 207 -12.89 -3.91 -8.51
C LYS A 207 -13.65 -4.49 -9.69
N GLU A 208 -14.47 -3.68 -10.35
CA GLU A 208 -15.47 -4.11 -11.33
C GLU A 208 -14.96 -4.05 -12.77
N ASP A 209 -14.20 -3.02 -13.12
CA ASP A 209 -13.75 -2.82 -14.50
C ASP A 209 -12.38 -3.47 -14.70
N GLU A 210 -11.46 -3.24 -13.77
CA GLU A 210 -10.10 -3.77 -13.82
C GLU A 210 -9.97 -5.16 -13.20
N GLN A 211 -10.98 -5.63 -12.44
CA GLN A 211 -11.00 -6.95 -11.82
C GLN A 211 -9.78 -7.19 -10.91
N CYS A 212 -9.43 -6.19 -10.09
CA CYS A 212 -8.38 -6.30 -9.08
C CYS A 212 -8.80 -7.24 -7.94
N ASP A 213 -7.84 -8.05 -7.51
CA ASP A 213 -7.98 -8.96 -6.38
C ASP A 213 -7.72 -8.25 -5.05
N LEU A 214 -6.83 -7.25 -5.04
CA LEU A 214 -6.46 -6.44 -3.89
C LEU A 214 -6.48 -4.96 -4.28
N ILE A 215 -7.13 -4.12 -3.47
CA ILE A 215 -7.26 -2.68 -3.71
C ILE A 215 -6.67 -1.90 -2.54
N ILE A 216 -5.67 -1.06 -2.85
CA ILE A 216 -4.90 -0.27 -1.88
C ILE A 216 -5.11 1.22 -2.18
N CYS A 217 -5.48 1.96 -1.14
CA CYS A 217 -5.50 3.42 -1.15
C CYS A 217 -4.22 3.96 -0.50
N LEU A 218 -3.43 4.74 -1.22
CA LEU A 218 -2.38 5.58 -0.67
C LEU A 218 -2.98 6.93 -0.30
N SER A 219 -3.21 7.14 0.98
CA SER A 219 -3.91 8.32 1.49
C SER A 219 -2.94 9.25 2.21
N HIS A 220 -3.03 10.53 1.92
CA HIS A 220 -2.39 11.59 2.69
C HIS A 220 -3.42 12.43 3.45
N LEU A 221 -4.57 11.86 3.81
CA LEU A 221 -5.64 12.58 4.52
C LEU A 221 -5.38 12.76 6.01
N GLY A 222 -4.57 11.88 6.61
CA GLY A 222 -4.42 11.77 8.06
C GLY A 222 -5.21 10.60 8.64
N TYR A 223 -4.66 9.96 9.67
CA TYR A 223 -5.24 8.77 10.30
C TYR A 223 -6.59 9.02 10.96
N HIS A 224 -6.66 9.99 11.88
CA HIS A 224 -7.90 10.32 12.59
C HIS A 224 -7.88 11.74 13.17
N TYR A 225 -8.97 12.49 12.98
CA TYR A 225 -9.21 13.79 13.62
C TYR A 225 -10.36 13.71 14.62
N THR A 226 -10.14 14.19 15.83
CA THR A 226 -11.10 14.08 16.96
C THR A 226 -12.19 15.14 16.98
N GLU A 227 -12.08 16.19 16.16
CA GLU A 227 -13.02 17.32 16.17
C GLU A 227 -14.28 17.02 15.34
N LYS A 228 -15.46 17.41 15.86
CA LYS A 228 -16.78 17.06 15.32
C LYS A 228 -17.10 17.65 13.93
N HIS A 229 -16.26 18.55 13.43
CA HIS A 229 -16.33 19.18 12.10
C HIS A 229 -15.01 19.01 11.32
N SER A 230 -14.25 17.96 11.63
CA SER A 230 -12.95 17.70 11.03
C SER A 230 -13.02 17.35 9.55
N LYS A 231 -11.87 17.54 8.90
CA LYS A 231 -11.59 17.04 7.55
C LYS A 231 -11.83 15.52 7.50
N ILE A 232 -12.11 14.98 6.31
CA ILE A 232 -12.16 13.53 6.12
C ILE A 232 -10.78 12.94 6.47
N ASP A 233 -10.76 11.94 7.34
CA ASP A 233 -9.58 11.13 7.69
C ASP A 233 -9.70 9.70 7.13
N ASP A 234 -8.64 8.91 7.30
CA ASP A 234 -8.55 7.54 6.78
C ASP A 234 -9.59 6.59 7.39
N LEU A 235 -9.88 6.71 8.69
CA LEU A 235 -10.91 5.88 9.35
C LEU A 235 -12.32 6.21 8.83
N THR A 236 -12.61 7.49 8.61
CA THR A 236 -13.86 7.96 8.04
C THR A 236 -13.96 7.58 6.57
N LEU A 237 -12.89 7.71 5.80
CA LEU A 237 -12.83 7.29 4.40
C LEU A 237 -13.14 5.79 4.27
N ALA A 238 -12.49 4.95 5.10
CA ALA A 238 -12.73 3.52 5.12
C ALA A 238 -14.19 3.18 5.41
N SER A 239 -14.80 3.83 6.42
CA SER A 239 -16.19 3.54 6.82
C SER A 239 -17.25 4.01 5.82
N LYS A 240 -16.93 5.01 4.99
CA LYS A 240 -17.86 5.56 3.99
C LYS A 240 -17.75 4.91 2.61
N THR A 241 -16.68 4.16 2.36
CA THR A 241 -16.42 3.52 1.06
C THR A 241 -16.63 2.00 1.16
N LYS A 242 -16.51 1.29 0.04
CA LYS A 242 -16.44 -0.19 -0.04
C LYS A 242 -15.39 -0.62 -1.06
N ASN A 243 -15.08 -1.93 -1.10
CA ASN A 243 -14.10 -2.55 -1.99
C ASN A 243 -12.63 -2.15 -1.78
N ILE A 244 -12.29 -1.38 -0.74
CA ILE A 244 -10.89 -1.08 -0.37
C ILE A 244 -10.44 -2.09 0.69
N ASP A 245 -9.31 -2.75 0.47
CA ASP A 245 -8.77 -3.74 1.41
C ASP A 245 -7.79 -3.11 2.41
N LEU A 246 -7.01 -2.13 1.94
CA LEU A 246 -5.97 -1.46 2.71
C LEU A 246 -5.90 0.03 2.40
N ILE A 247 -5.90 0.85 3.44
CA ILE A 247 -5.53 2.26 3.39
C ILE A 247 -4.18 2.42 4.09
N ILE A 248 -3.20 2.94 3.36
CA ILE A 248 -1.91 3.37 3.87
C ILE A 248 -1.95 4.88 3.98
N GLY A 249 -1.94 5.37 5.22
CA GLY A 249 -2.07 6.78 5.58
C GLY A 249 -0.74 7.52 5.71
N GLY A 250 -0.82 8.85 5.70
CA GLY A 250 0.25 9.81 5.97
C GLY A 250 -0.26 11.02 6.76
N HIS A 251 0.42 12.16 6.71
CA HIS A 251 0.04 13.48 7.21
C HIS A 251 0.04 13.65 8.74
N THR A 252 -0.65 12.80 9.50
CA THR A 252 -0.81 12.96 10.97
C THR A 252 0.33 12.36 11.79
N HIS A 253 1.39 11.87 11.13
CA HIS A 253 2.57 11.23 11.73
C HIS A 253 2.23 10.15 12.78
N THR A 254 1.13 9.43 12.57
CA THR A 254 0.62 8.52 13.59
C THR A 254 1.43 7.22 13.63
N PHE A 255 2.01 6.91 14.78
CA PHE A 255 2.74 5.66 15.01
C PHE A 255 1.77 4.55 15.43
N LEU A 256 1.46 3.63 14.52
CA LEU A 256 0.66 2.46 14.83
C LEU A 256 1.55 1.21 15.00
N PRO A 257 1.40 0.42 16.09
CA PRO A 257 2.13 -0.82 16.25
C PRO A 257 1.65 -1.93 15.29
N LYS A 258 0.38 -1.85 14.87
CA LYS A 258 -0.27 -2.72 13.89
C LYS A 258 -1.42 -1.96 13.20
N PRO A 259 -1.89 -2.39 12.03
CA PRO A 259 -3.05 -1.79 11.38
C PRO A 259 -4.28 -1.80 12.29
N THR A 260 -5.07 -0.73 12.21
CA THR A 260 -6.43 -0.67 12.72
C THR A 260 -7.36 -1.39 11.74
N VAL A 261 -8.28 -2.20 12.27
CA VAL A 261 -9.33 -2.84 11.47
C VAL A 261 -10.62 -2.05 11.66
N THR A 262 -11.18 -1.54 10.57
CA THR A 262 -12.46 -0.81 10.57
C THR A 262 -13.46 -1.48 9.63
N LYS A 263 -14.74 -1.14 9.77
CA LYS A 263 -15.82 -1.65 8.92
C LYS A 263 -16.13 -0.64 7.83
N ASN A 264 -16.19 -1.10 6.59
CA ASN A 264 -16.62 -0.30 5.45
C ASN A 264 -18.15 -0.17 5.39
N SER A 265 -18.67 0.56 4.39
CA SER A 265 -20.11 0.79 4.24
C SER A 265 -20.92 -0.47 3.91
N ALA A 266 -20.25 -1.56 3.50
CA ALA A 266 -20.82 -2.89 3.28
C ALA A 266 -20.62 -3.84 4.49
N GLY A 267 -20.02 -3.37 5.59
CA GLY A 267 -19.74 -4.19 6.77
C GLY A 267 -18.53 -5.11 6.66
N GLU A 268 -17.70 -4.96 5.62
CA GLU A 268 -16.45 -5.71 5.42
C GLU A 268 -15.29 -5.05 6.16
N ASN A 269 -14.25 -5.83 6.46
CA ASN A 269 -13.07 -5.31 7.15
C ASN A 269 -12.15 -4.56 6.19
N VAL A 270 -11.67 -3.39 6.61
CA VAL A 270 -10.61 -2.62 5.93
C VAL A 270 -9.46 -2.43 6.90
N LEU A 271 -8.24 -2.63 6.42
CA LEU A 271 -7.05 -2.28 7.18
C LEU A 271 -6.71 -0.81 6.98
N VAL A 272 -6.43 -0.08 8.06
CA VAL A 272 -5.90 1.29 8.01
C VAL A 272 -4.59 1.31 8.77
N ASN A 273 -3.50 1.77 8.13
CA ASN A 273 -2.18 1.75 8.74
C ASN A 273 -1.36 3.01 8.42
N GLN A 274 -0.51 3.42 9.35
CA GLN A 274 0.45 4.53 9.24
C GLN A 274 1.66 4.21 10.14
N VAL A 275 2.86 4.61 9.72
CA VAL A 275 4.11 4.20 10.39
C VAL A 275 4.89 5.34 11.04
N GLY A 276 4.21 6.43 11.42
CA GLY A 276 4.85 7.58 12.05
C GLY A 276 5.39 8.56 11.02
N CYS A 277 6.67 8.91 11.11
CA CYS A 277 7.33 9.85 10.20
C CYS A 277 8.87 9.66 10.20
N TYR A 278 9.56 10.47 9.41
CA TYR A 278 11.03 10.62 9.37
C TYR A 278 11.81 9.36 8.96
N GLY A 279 11.13 8.41 8.33
CA GLY A 279 11.73 7.14 7.95
C GLY A 279 12.16 6.27 9.12
N LEU A 280 11.62 6.50 10.32
CA LEU A 280 11.92 5.73 11.54
C LEU A 280 11.41 4.30 11.47
N ASN A 281 10.33 4.06 10.69
CA ASN A 281 9.73 2.76 10.51
C ASN A 281 9.46 2.47 9.03
N VAL A 282 9.36 1.18 8.70
CA VAL A 282 8.74 0.65 7.50
C VAL A 282 7.55 -0.21 7.93
N GLY A 283 6.37 0.08 7.40
CA GLY A 283 5.20 -0.77 7.57
C GLY A 283 5.33 -2.03 6.73
N ARG A 284 4.90 -3.18 7.27
CA ARG A 284 4.77 -4.43 6.53
C ARG A 284 3.37 -5.01 6.74
N VAL A 285 2.66 -5.22 5.65
CA VAL A 285 1.37 -5.93 5.62
C VAL A 285 1.48 -7.11 4.68
N ASP A 286 1.30 -8.31 5.22
CA ASP A 286 1.29 -9.55 4.44
C ASP A 286 -0.15 -9.99 4.19
N PHE A 287 -0.49 -10.19 2.92
CA PHE A 287 -1.76 -10.75 2.46
C PHE A 287 -1.54 -12.18 1.99
N HIS A 288 -2.38 -13.10 2.45
CA HIS A 288 -2.41 -14.49 2.03
C HIS A 288 -3.72 -14.77 1.30
N PHE A 289 -3.60 -15.29 0.07
CA PHE A 289 -4.70 -15.66 -0.79
C PHE A 289 -4.80 -17.18 -0.86
N ASP A 290 -5.99 -17.73 -0.67
CA ASP A 290 -6.24 -19.14 -0.93
C ASP A 290 -6.52 -19.42 -2.42
N SER A 291 -6.84 -20.67 -2.76
CA SER A 291 -7.12 -21.09 -4.14
C SER A 291 -8.31 -20.36 -4.77
N ASP A 292 -9.24 -19.86 -3.95
CA ASP A 292 -10.44 -19.15 -4.38
C ASP A 292 -10.24 -17.62 -4.28
N LYS A 293 -8.99 -17.18 -4.07
CA LYS A 293 -8.57 -15.80 -3.83
C LYS A 293 -9.22 -15.15 -2.60
N ASN A 294 -9.68 -15.93 -1.63
CA ASN A 294 -10.10 -15.36 -0.35
C ASN A 294 -8.88 -14.80 0.39
N ILE A 295 -9.05 -13.63 1.00
CA ILE A 295 -7.95 -12.83 1.53
C ILE A 295 -7.93 -12.92 3.06
N THR A 296 -6.76 -13.22 3.62
CA THR A 296 -6.45 -13.00 5.04
C THR A 296 -5.20 -12.13 5.15
N SER A 297 -5.13 -11.27 6.16
CA SER A 297 -4.05 -10.29 6.28
C SER A 297 -3.47 -10.19 7.69
N LYS A 298 -2.17 -9.88 7.77
CA LYS A 298 -1.43 -9.60 9.01
C LYS A 298 -0.51 -8.41 8.79
N GLY A 299 -0.57 -7.40 9.66
CA GLY A 299 0.29 -6.21 9.55
C GLY A 299 1.04 -5.88 10.84
N LYS A 300 2.23 -5.30 10.68
CA LYS A 300 3.09 -4.78 11.76
C LYS A 300 3.97 -3.63 11.26
N SER A 301 4.46 -2.81 12.18
CA SER A 301 5.47 -1.79 11.90
C SER A 301 6.87 -2.32 12.28
N ILE A 302 7.87 -2.03 11.45
CA ILE A 302 9.26 -2.47 11.65
C ILE A 302 10.14 -1.23 11.80
N ILE A 303 10.93 -1.18 12.86
CA ILE A 303 11.87 -0.07 13.14
C ILE A 303 13.09 -0.17 12.20
N VAL A 304 13.54 0.99 11.71
CA VAL A 304 14.69 1.17 10.79
C VAL A 304 15.94 1.66 11.52
#